data_AF-A0A1D8ADG4-F1
#
_entry.id   AF-A0A1D8ADG4-F1
#
_cell.length_a   1.000
_cell.length_b   1.000
_cell.length_c   1.000
_cell.angle_alpha   90.00
_cell.angle_beta   90.00
_cell.angle_gamma   90.00
#
_symmetry.space_group_name_H-M   'P 1'
#
loop_
_entity.id
_entity.type
_entity.pdbx_description
1 polymer ?
#
loop_
_entity_poly.entity_id
_entity_poly.type
_entity_poly.pdbx_seq_one_letter_code
_entity_poly.pdbx_strand_id
1 'polypeptide(L)'
;MQRRQALALGAVAGILPTIGASAVAATPASTSGTKVPVRTRPIVIRDVEIGAGRTKTIVSLIEMTPDAVLSRARLLGSMGEVDVVEYRIDFLDRALDPQVVAATMRPVADAIKGKPLVVTFRTKAEGGQKAIAPAQYAAVYQAILQTGAGDLFDIEAALLSDPAVAALRTSVQAAGRKVILSHHDFAVTPSVELMVGLLRQQQALGADICKLAVMPHDTGDLLRLLEATWIMRRDHGDRPLVTMAMGGIGAVSRLAGEAFGSALSFGALGDPSAPGQVKVAQLRDTLAIVHDAIAG
;
A
#
# COMPACT_ATOMS: atom_id res chain seq x y z
N MET A 1 -35.14 -37.34 -1.10
CA MET A 1 -34.41 -38.41 -1.82
C MET A 1 -33.23 -37.76 -2.53
N GLN A 2 -32.06 -37.70 -1.88
CA GLN A 2 -30.85 -38.48 -2.22
C GLN A 2 -30.41 -38.27 -3.68
N ARG A 3 -29.22 -37.73 -3.99
CA ARG A 3 -27.91 -38.29 -3.61
C ARG A 3 -26.82 -37.22 -3.46
N ARG A 4 -26.12 -37.32 -2.33
CA ARG A 4 -24.73 -36.87 -2.14
C ARG A 4 -23.81 -37.82 -2.92
N GLN A 5 -22.80 -37.29 -3.60
CA GLN A 5 -21.60 -38.05 -3.94
C GLN A 5 -20.45 -37.52 -3.08
N ALA A 6 -19.99 -38.38 -2.18
CA ALA A 6 -18.75 -38.23 -1.44
C ALA A 6 -17.62 -38.80 -2.30
N LEU A 7 -16.52 -38.06 -2.42
CA LEU A 7 -15.22 -38.63 -2.75
C LEU A 7 -14.32 -38.45 -1.53
N ALA A 8 -13.85 -39.58 -1.03
CA ALA A 8 -13.01 -39.74 0.13
C ALA A 8 -11.55 -39.94 -0.31
N LEU A 9 -10.66 -39.29 0.45
CA LEU A 9 -9.28 -39.64 0.79
C LEU A 9 -8.28 -40.06 -0.30
N GLY A 10 -7.28 -39.19 -0.48
CA GLY A 10 -5.91 -39.59 -0.75
C GLY A 10 -4.99 -38.89 0.25
N ALA A 11 -4.69 -39.54 1.37
CA ALA A 11 -3.72 -39.07 2.36
C ALA A 11 -2.30 -39.31 1.82
N VAL A 12 -1.54 -38.25 1.58
CA VAL A 12 -0.10 -38.33 1.34
C VAL A 12 0.60 -38.05 2.67
N ALA A 13 1.03 -39.13 3.32
CA ALA A 13 1.93 -39.09 4.46
C ALA A 13 3.35 -38.77 3.93
N GLY A 14 3.83 -37.56 4.22
CA GLY A 14 5.17 -37.09 3.89
C GLY A 14 5.89 -36.58 5.14
N ILE A 15 6.59 -37.51 5.81
CA ILE A 15 7.82 -37.36 6.59
C ILE A 15 8.13 -35.94 7.12
N LEU A 16 7.79 -35.66 8.38
CA LEU A 16 8.40 -34.57 9.14
C LEU A 16 9.77 -35.02 9.69
N PRO A 17 10.86 -34.26 9.50
CA PRO A 17 12.06 -34.45 10.29
C PRO A 17 11.85 -33.87 11.70
N THR A 18 12.04 -34.72 12.71
CA THR A 18 12.12 -34.34 14.12
C THR A 18 13.36 -33.50 14.35
N ILE A 19 13.20 -32.20 14.60
CA ILE A 19 14.29 -31.33 15.07
C ILE A 19 14.25 -31.34 16.60
N GLY A 20 15.31 -31.86 17.20
CA GLY A 20 15.47 -31.94 18.66
C GLY A 20 15.46 -30.56 19.30
N ALA A 21 14.64 -30.40 20.34
CA ALA A 21 14.66 -29.24 21.20
C ALA A 21 15.96 -29.26 22.03
N SER A 22 16.93 -28.44 21.65
CA SER A 22 18.03 -28.04 22.55
C SER A 22 17.64 -26.70 23.16
N ALA A 23 17.37 -26.72 24.48
CA ALA A 23 17.08 -25.54 25.26
C ALA A 23 18.34 -24.69 25.38
N VAL A 24 18.41 -23.60 24.60
CA VAL A 24 19.37 -22.52 24.83
C VAL A 24 18.73 -21.55 25.81
N ALA A 25 19.25 -21.51 27.03
CA ALA A 25 18.89 -20.53 28.03
C ALA A 25 19.21 -19.12 27.51
N ALA A 26 18.18 -18.29 27.31
CA ALA A 26 18.35 -16.89 26.96
C ALA A 26 18.72 -16.09 28.21
N THR A 27 19.96 -15.61 28.26
CA THR A 27 20.40 -14.59 29.21
C THR A 27 19.67 -13.27 28.90
N PRO A 28 19.09 -12.57 29.88
CA PRO A 28 18.42 -11.30 29.61
C PRO A 28 19.48 -10.24 29.26
N ALA A 29 19.43 -9.75 28.02
CA ALA A 29 20.22 -8.60 27.59
C ALA A 29 19.65 -7.32 28.25
N SER A 30 20.32 -6.88 29.30
CA SER A 30 20.25 -5.51 29.79
C SER A 30 20.80 -4.57 28.71
N THR A 31 19.96 -3.71 28.15
CA THR A 31 20.42 -2.47 27.48
C THR A 31 19.43 -1.34 27.75
N SER A 32 19.64 -0.65 28.88
CA SER A 32 19.14 0.70 29.11
C SER A 32 19.97 1.69 28.27
N GLY A 33 19.81 1.63 26.95
CA GLY A 33 20.25 2.66 26.04
C GLY A 33 19.05 3.49 25.63
N THR A 34 19.00 4.76 25.98
CA THR A 34 18.04 5.72 25.41
C THR A 34 18.27 5.77 23.90
N LYS A 35 17.47 5.02 23.13
CA LYS A 35 17.47 5.10 21.66
C LYS A 35 17.11 6.53 21.27
N VAL A 36 17.95 7.16 20.46
CA VAL A 36 17.61 8.44 19.82
C VAL A 36 16.34 8.22 19.00
N PRO A 37 15.27 9.03 19.18
CA PRO A 37 14.05 8.86 18.40
C PRO A 37 14.33 8.99 16.90
N VAL A 38 13.93 7.99 16.12
CA VAL A 38 14.05 8.06 14.66
C VAL A 38 13.02 9.08 14.16
N ARG A 39 13.50 10.15 13.51
CA ARG A 39 12.60 11.14 12.90
C ARG A 39 12.31 10.75 11.46
N THR A 40 11.03 10.64 11.14
CA THR A 40 10.59 10.48 9.76
C THR A 40 10.97 11.71 8.94
N ARG A 41 11.58 11.45 7.79
CA ARG A 41 11.80 12.45 6.75
C ARG A 41 10.60 12.47 5.82
N PRO A 42 9.79 13.53 5.81
CA PRO A 42 8.70 13.65 4.86
C PRO A 42 9.22 13.68 3.43
N ILE A 43 8.39 13.30 2.47
CA ILE A 43 8.68 13.50 1.06
C ILE A 43 7.71 14.52 0.49
N VAL A 44 8.23 15.47 -0.28
CA VAL A 44 7.42 16.46 -0.99
C VAL A 44 7.26 15.98 -2.42
N ILE A 45 6.01 15.78 -2.84
CA ILE A 45 5.65 15.45 -4.20
C ILE A 45 4.73 16.55 -4.68
N ARG A 46 5.20 17.33 -5.65
CA ARG A 46 4.52 18.55 -6.12
C ARG A 46 4.30 19.50 -4.93
N ASP A 47 3.06 19.80 -4.58
CA ASP A 47 2.66 20.65 -3.46
C ASP A 47 2.24 19.87 -2.20
N VAL A 48 2.34 18.53 -2.22
CA VAL A 48 1.91 17.66 -1.10
C VAL A 48 3.11 17.13 -0.33
N GLU A 49 3.17 17.44 0.96
CA GLU A 49 4.13 16.86 1.90
C GLU A 49 3.54 15.60 2.56
N ILE A 50 4.11 14.44 2.24
CA ILE A 50 3.70 13.13 2.75
C ILE A 50 4.62 12.74 3.92
N GLY A 51 4.02 12.45 5.08
CA GLY A 51 4.73 12.03 6.30
C GLY A 51 4.90 13.13 7.36
N ALA A 52 4.34 14.32 7.11
CA ALA A 52 4.23 15.42 8.06
C ALA A 52 2.80 15.99 8.15
N GLY A 53 2.48 16.54 9.33
CA GLY A 53 1.16 17.05 9.67
C GLY A 53 0.08 15.99 9.52
N ARG A 54 -1.13 16.44 9.18
CA ARG A 54 -2.27 15.57 8.91
C ARG A 54 -2.01 14.53 7.84
N THR A 55 -2.47 13.30 8.07
CA THR A 55 -2.56 12.23 7.07
C THR A 55 -3.23 12.76 5.80
N LYS A 56 -2.61 12.48 4.64
CA LYS A 56 -3.14 12.93 3.34
C LYS A 56 -4.16 11.92 2.79
N THR A 57 -5.19 12.41 2.13
CA THR A 57 -6.20 11.57 1.49
C THR A 57 -5.71 11.09 0.13
N ILE A 58 -6.00 9.84 -0.21
CA ILE A 58 -5.75 9.27 -1.53
C ILE A 58 -7.02 8.62 -2.08
N VAL A 59 -7.31 8.83 -3.36
CA VAL A 59 -8.47 8.25 -4.05
C VAL A 59 -8.03 7.55 -5.33
N SER A 60 -8.51 6.33 -5.53
CA SER A 60 -8.17 5.50 -6.70
C SER A 60 -9.10 5.76 -7.90
N LEU A 61 -8.51 5.90 -9.08
CA LEU A 61 -9.15 5.67 -10.38
C LEU A 61 -9.21 4.15 -10.61
N ILE A 62 -10.40 3.60 -10.81
CA ILE A 62 -10.68 2.16 -10.93
C ILE A 62 -11.50 1.82 -12.19
N GLU A 63 -11.57 2.76 -13.13
CA GLU A 63 -12.36 2.61 -14.34
C GLU A 63 -11.67 1.68 -15.35
N MET A 64 -12.48 0.94 -16.12
CA MET A 64 -11.98 -0.12 -17.01
C MET A 64 -11.55 0.39 -18.40
N THR A 65 -12.01 1.57 -18.81
CA THR A 65 -11.73 2.15 -20.14
C THR A 65 -10.98 3.48 -20.03
N PRO A 66 -10.11 3.82 -21.00
CA PRO A 66 -9.37 5.10 -21.00
C PRO A 66 -10.26 6.34 -20.85
N ASP A 67 -11.40 6.38 -21.55
CA ASP A 67 -12.31 7.53 -21.50
C ASP A 67 -12.98 7.69 -20.13
N ALA A 68 -13.35 6.58 -19.50
CA ALA A 68 -13.92 6.58 -18.15
C ALA A 68 -12.88 7.00 -17.11
N VAL A 69 -11.65 6.48 -17.20
CA VAL A 69 -10.53 6.91 -16.35
C VAL A 69 -10.30 8.41 -16.50
N LEU A 70 -10.22 8.93 -17.73
CA LEU A 70 -9.96 10.34 -17.98
C LEU A 70 -11.08 11.23 -17.42
N SER A 71 -12.34 10.82 -17.61
CA SER A 71 -13.49 11.52 -17.06
C SER A 71 -13.45 11.57 -15.54
N ARG A 72 -13.09 10.45 -14.90
CA ARG A 72 -12.91 10.39 -13.45
C ARG A 72 -11.73 11.21 -12.95
N ALA A 73 -10.60 11.20 -13.67
CA ALA A 73 -9.43 11.98 -13.33
C ALA A 73 -9.74 13.48 -13.30
N ARG A 74 -10.53 13.98 -14.26
CA ARG A 74 -11.00 15.38 -14.27
C ARG A 74 -11.83 15.73 -13.02
N LEU A 75 -12.70 14.81 -12.59
CA LEU A 75 -13.49 14.98 -11.38
C LEU A 75 -12.58 15.06 -10.15
N LEU A 76 -11.69 14.09 -9.95
CA LEU A 76 -10.75 14.09 -8.82
C LEU A 76 -9.83 15.31 -8.82
N GLY A 77 -9.37 15.76 -9.99
CA GLY A 77 -8.56 16.98 -10.13
C GLY A 77 -9.26 18.25 -9.66
N SER A 78 -10.60 18.27 -9.66
CA SER A 78 -11.41 19.40 -9.18
C SER A 78 -11.74 19.37 -7.69
N MET A 79 -11.47 18.26 -7.00
CA MET A 79 -11.84 18.07 -5.59
C MET A 79 -10.72 18.54 -4.65
N GLY A 80 -11.06 19.41 -3.69
CA GLY A 80 -10.13 19.89 -2.67
C GLY A 80 -9.85 18.85 -1.58
N GLU A 81 -10.74 17.87 -1.43
CA GLU A 81 -10.69 16.83 -0.41
C GLU A 81 -9.72 15.71 -0.75
N VAL A 82 -9.23 15.66 -1.99
CA VAL A 82 -8.31 14.64 -2.52
C VAL A 82 -6.89 15.22 -2.58
N ASP A 83 -6.01 14.79 -1.69
CA ASP A 83 -4.61 15.23 -1.71
C ASP A 83 -3.82 14.51 -2.81
N VAL A 84 -4.05 13.20 -2.99
CA VAL A 84 -3.31 12.33 -3.92
C VAL A 84 -4.28 11.50 -4.77
N VAL A 85 -3.94 11.27 -6.04
CA VAL A 85 -4.69 10.35 -6.91
C VAL A 85 -3.88 9.07 -7.13
N GLU A 86 -4.51 7.92 -6.94
CA GLU A 86 -3.96 6.62 -7.36
C GLU A 86 -4.59 6.20 -8.68
N TYR A 87 -3.80 5.74 -9.65
CA TYR A 87 -4.30 5.08 -10.84
C TYR A 87 -4.08 3.57 -10.72
N ARG A 88 -5.18 2.84 -10.43
CA ARG A 88 -5.21 1.38 -10.39
C ARG A 88 -5.30 0.81 -11.80
N ILE A 89 -4.16 0.81 -12.50
CA ILE A 89 -4.08 0.39 -13.91
C ILE A 89 -4.50 -1.07 -14.11
N ASP A 90 -4.48 -1.91 -13.07
CA ASP A 90 -4.96 -3.29 -13.13
C ASP A 90 -6.46 -3.41 -13.48
N PHE A 91 -7.27 -2.37 -13.28
CA PHE A 91 -8.69 -2.35 -13.67
C PHE A 91 -8.91 -2.16 -15.17
N LEU A 92 -7.97 -1.56 -15.91
CA LEU A 92 -8.12 -1.34 -17.35
C LEU A 92 -8.35 -2.67 -18.08
N ASP A 93 -9.24 -2.71 -19.06
CA ASP A 93 -9.48 -3.93 -19.85
C ASP A 93 -8.18 -4.48 -20.46
N ARG A 94 -7.36 -3.57 -21.00
CA ARG A 94 -6.06 -3.85 -21.62
C ARG A 94 -4.87 -3.50 -20.72
N ALA A 95 -4.98 -3.68 -19.40
CA ALA A 95 -3.90 -3.36 -18.45
C ALA A 95 -2.57 -4.12 -18.69
N LEU A 96 -2.63 -5.25 -19.41
CA LEU A 96 -1.45 -6.07 -19.73
C LEU A 96 -0.70 -5.60 -21.00
N ASP A 97 -1.24 -4.62 -21.70
CA ASP A 97 -0.64 -4.04 -22.90
C ASP A 97 0.11 -2.74 -22.52
N PRO A 98 1.45 -2.74 -22.53
CA PRO A 98 2.23 -1.59 -22.10
C PRO A 98 1.94 -0.31 -22.89
N GLN A 99 1.66 -0.43 -24.19
CA GLN A 99 1.42 0.74 -25.05
C GLN A 99 0.05 1.35 -24.78
N VAL A 100 -0.96 0.51 -24.56
CA VAL A 100 -2.30 1.01 -24.20
C VAL A 100 -2.27 1.70 -22.85
N VAL A 101 -1.60 1.13 -21.85
CA VAL A 101 -1.48 1.76 -20.53
C VAL A 101 -0.66 3.05 -20.61
N ALA A 102 0.48 3.05 -21.29
CA ALA A 102 1.29 4.26 -21.45
C ALA A 102 0.52 5.41 -22.12
N ALA A 103 -0.33 5.10 -23.11
CA ALA A 103 -1.14 6.11 -23.81
C ALA A 103 -2.13 6.84 -22.90
N THR A 104 -2.56 6.25 -21.77
CA THR A 104 -3.49 6.92 -20.84
C THR A 104 -2.80 7.85 -19.85
N MET A 105 -1.48 7.72 -19.67
CA MET A 105 -0.77 8.32 -18.53
C MET A 105 -0.72 9.85 -18.57
N ARG A 106 -0.32 10.46 -19.69
CA ARG A 106 -0.25 11.93 -19.81
C ARG A 106 -1.64 12.59 -19.70
N PRO A 107 -2.68 12.12 -20.43
CA PRO A 107 -4.04 12.65 -20.27
C PRO A 107 -4.53 12.62 -18.81
N VAL A 108 -4.26 11.53 -18.08
CA VAL A 108 -4.63 11.42 -16.67
C VAL A 108 -3.85 12.40 -15.79
N ALA A 109 -2.52 12.47 -15.96
CA ALA A 109 -1.67 13.38 -15.20
C ALA A 109 -2.05 14.86 -15.39
N ASP A 110 -2.45 15.25 -16.60
CA ASP A 110 -2.92 16.61 -16.88
C ASP A 110 -4.31 16.85 -16.24
N ALA A 111 -5.21 15.86 -16.32
CA ALA A 111 -6.58 15.97 -15.83
C ALA A 111 -6.70 16.12 -14.30
N ILE A 112 -5.75 15.57 -13.53
CA ILE A 112 -5.74 15.68 -12.07
C ILE A 112 -5.20 17.03 -11.55
N LYS A 113 -4.94 18.01 -12.44
CA LYS A 113 -4.60 19.41 -12.13
C LYS A 113 -3.41 19.57 -11.16
N GLY A 114 -2.35 18.81 -11.39
CA GLY A 114 -1.11 18.95 -10.62
C GLY A 114 -1.12 18.25 -9.26
N LYS A 115 -2.14 17.45 -8.92
CA LYS A 115 -2.07 16.54 -7.77
C LYS A 115 -1.02 15.44 -8.00
N PRO A 116 -0.37 14.91 -6.95
CA PRO A 116 0.50 13.75 -7.08
C PRO A 116 -0.24 12.53 -7.64
N LEU A 117 0.41 11.82 -8.56
CA LEU A 117 -0.09 10.59 -9.16
C LEU A 117 0.70 9.37 -8.69
N VAL A 118 0.01 8.46 -8.00
CA VAL A 118 0.51 7.12 -7.69
C VAL A 118 0.06 6.16 -8.80
N VAL A 119 1.00 5.43 -9.39
CA VAL A 119 0.71 4.38 -10.38
C VAL A 119 0.78 3.03 -9.69
N THR A 120 -0.31 2.27 -9.76
CA THR A 120 -0.44 0.98 -9.07
C THR A 120 -1.02 -0.07 -10.01
N PHE A 121 -0.25 -1.11 -10.31
CA PHE A 121 -0.79 -2.39 -10.76
C PHE A 121 -0.84 -3.31 -9.54
N ARG A 122 -2.05 -3.53 -9.00
CA ARG A 122 -2.24 -4.54 -7.95
C ARG A 122 -2.39 -5.90 -8.63
N THR A 123 -1.54 -6.86 -8.29
CA THR A 123 -1.66 -8.21 -8.84
C THR A 123 -2.85 -8.93 -8.21
N LYS A 124 -3.41 -9.91 -8.92
CA LYS A 124 -4.47 -10.79 -8.39
C LYS A 124 -4.06 -11.50 -7.10
N ALA A 125 -2.76 -11.80 -6.92
CA ALA A 125 -2.25 -12.43 -5.71
C ALA A 125 -2.38 -11.52 -4.49
N GLU A 126 -2.25 -10.20 -4.68
CA GLU A 126 -2.47 -9.18 -3.65
C GLU A 126 -3.86 -8.49 -3.82
N GLY A 127 -4.87 -9.20 -4.33
CA GLY A 127 -6.26 -8.71 -4.34
C GLY A 127 -6.63 -7.72 -5.46
N GLY A 128 -5.80 -7.62 -6.49
CA GLY A 128 -6.07 -6.84 -7.70
C GLY A 128 -6.87 -7.59 -8.76
N GLN A 129 -7.11 -6.94 -9.89
CA GLN A 129 -8.03 -7.47 -10.91
C GLN A 129 -7.38 -8.47 -11.87
N LYS A 130 -6.06 -8.43 -12.04
CA LYS A 130 -5.36 -9.24 -13.05
C LYS A 130 -4.14 -9.95 -12.52
N ALA A 131 -3.95 -11.20 -12.96
CA ALA A 131 -2.69 -11.90 -12.82
C ALA A 131 -1.72 -11.40 -13.89
N ILE A 132 -0.44 -11.29 -13.54
CA ILE A 132 0.61 -10.80 -14.43
C ILE A 132 1.92 -11.46 -14.05
N ALA A 133 2.73 -11.82 -15.03
CA ALA A 133 4.08 -12.34 -14.78
C ALA A 133 5.03 -11.18 -14.43
N PRO A 134 6.04 -11.38 -13.56
CA PRO A 134 6.96 -10.31 -13.14
C PRO A 134 7.64 -9.56 -14.30
N ALA A 135 8.06 -10.26 -15.35
CA ALA A 135 8.66 -9.64 -16.54
C ALA A 135 7.68 -8.71 -17.28
N GLN A 136 6.41 -9.10 -17.38
CA GLN A 136 5.37 -8.26 -18.00
C GLN A 136 4.97 -7.09 -17.10
N TYR A 137 4.93 -7.31 -15.79
CA TYR A 137 4.75 -6.24 -14.79
C TYR A 137 5.82 -5.16 -14.95
N ALA A 138 7.08 -5.58 -15.05
CA ALA A 138 8.20 -4.69 -15.32
C ALA A 138 8.05 -3.95 -16.65
N ALA A 139 7.66 -4.65 -17.72
CA ALA A 139 7.46 -4.03 -19.04
C ALA A 139 6.36 -2.96 -19.05
N VAL A 140 5.23 -3.19 -18.36
CA VAL A 140 4.15 -2.19 -18.23
C VAL A 140 4.66 -0.93 -17.53
N TYR A 141 5.34 -1.07 -16.39
CA TYR A 141 5.86 0.10 -15.66
C TYR A 141 6.96 0.83 -16.44
N GLN A 142 7.82 0.12 -17.16
CA GLN A 142 8.85 0.75 -18.01
C GLN A 142 8.22 1.59 -19.13
N ALA A 143 7.17 1.10 -19.78
CA ALA A 143 6.44 1.89 -20.78
C ALA A 143 5.81 3.14 -20.15
N ILE A 144 5.27 3.04 -18.93
CA ILE A 144 4.75 4.20 -18.19
C ILE A 144 5.86 5.20 -17.87
N LEU A 145 7.01 4.75 -17.36
CA LEU A 145 8.15 5.61 -17.05
C LEU A 145 8.63 6.41 -18.26
N GLN A 146 8.63 5.80 -19.46
CA GLN A 146 9.01 6.47 -20.72
C GLN A 146 8.08 7.64 -21.09
N THR A 147 6.84 7.65 -20.58
CA THR A 147 5.93 8.78 -20.81
C THR A 147 6.33 10.03 -20.03
N GLY A 148 7.11 9.88 -18.95
CA GLY A 148 7.43 10.93 -18.00
C GLY A 148 6.30 11.31 -17.03
N ALA A 149 5.16 10.61 -17.09
CA ALA A 149 4.04 10.79 -16.18
C ALA A 149 4.08 9.78 -15.01
N GLY A 150 3.40 10.13 -13.91
CA GLY A 150 3.47 9.41 -12.64
C GLY A 150 4.58 9.96 -11.74
N ASP A 151 4.26 10.12 -10.46
CA ASP A 151 5.19 10.68 -9.47
C ASP A 151 5.67 9.60 -8.49
N LEU A 152 4.76 8.70 -8.10
CA LEU A 152 5.03 7.54 -7.28
C LEU A 152 4.61 6.25 -7.98
N PHE A 153 5.34 5.17 -7.77
CA PHE A 153 5.07 3.85 -8.33
C PHE A 153 4.96 2.85 -7.19
N ASP A 154 3.79 2.22 -7.06
CA ASP A 154 3.57 1.13 -6.11
C ASP A 154 4.13 -0.16 -6.70
N ILE A 155 5.15 -0.73 -6.06
CA ILE A 155 5.78 -2.00 -6.42
C ILE A 155 5.55 -3.00 -5.29
N GLU A 156 4.96 -4.15 -5.62
CA GLU A 156 4.75 -5.23 -4.66
C GLU A 156 6.08 -5.80 -4.20
N ALA A 157 6.33 -5.78 -2.89
CA ALA A 157 7.60 -6.22 -2.31
C ALA A 157 7.89 -7.69 -2.60
N ALA A 158 6.84 -8.52 -2.70
CA ALA A 158 6.93 -9.94 -3.04
C ALA A 158 7.53 -10.20 -4.42
N LEU A 159 7.44 -9.24 -5.35
CA LEU A 159 7.96 -9.37 -6.71
C LEU A 159 9.44 -9.00 -6.85
N LEU A 160 10.06 -8.38 -5.84
CA LEU A 160 11.46 -7.93 -5.92
C LEU A 160 12.51 -9.05 -5.96
N SER A 161 12.10 -10.29 -5.70
CA SER A 161 12.96 -11.46 -5.91
C SER A 161 13.20 -11.73 -7.41
N ASP A 162 12.32 -11.24 -8.29
CA ASP A 162 12.50 -11.30 -9.73
C ASP A 162 13.46 -10.19 -10.20
N PRO A 163 14.52 -10.52 -10.96
CA PRO A 163 15.49 -9.53 -11.43
C PRO A 163 14.90 -8.40 -12.27
N ALA A 164 13.85 -8.66 -13.06
CA ALA A 164 13.22 -7.65 -13.89
C ALA A 164 12.51 -6.58 -13.05
N VAL A 165 11.86 -6.99 -11.95
CA VAL A 165 11.17 -6.07 -11.04
C VAL A 165 12.17 -5.34 -10.13
N ALA A 166 13.24 -6.01 -9.70
CA ALA A 166 14.34 -5.36 -8.99
C ALA A 166 15.01 -4.26 -9.85
N ALA A 167 15.23 -4.53 -11.14
CA ALA A 167 15.75 -3.56 -12.10
C ALA A 167 14.75 -2.43 -12.37
N LEU A 168 13.45 -2.73 -12.46
CA LEU A 168 12.39 -1.72 -12.55
C LEU A 168 12.47 -0.73 -11.38
N ARG A 169 12.49 -1.23 -10.13
CA ARG A 169 12.55 -0.37 -8.93
C ARG A 169 13.72 0.63 -9.02
N THR A 170 14.90 0.14 -9.39
CA THR A 170 16.08 0.99 -9.60
C THR A 170 15.87 2.00 -10.72
N SER A 171 15.22 1.60 -11.83
CA SER A 171 14.89 2.49 -12.95
C SER A 171 13.91 3.60 -12.56
N VAL A 172 12.88 3.29 -11.76
CA VAL A 172 11.94 4.28 -11.22
C VAL A 172 12.68 5.37 -10.44
N GLN A 173 13.58 4.97 -9.54
CA GLN A 173 14.33 5.90 -8.71
C GLN A 173 15.37 6.68 -9.52
N ALA A 174 16.05 6.04 -10.48
CA ALA A 174 16.99 6.71 -11.39
C ALA A 174 16.29 7.77 -12.27
N ALA A 175 15.00 7.57 -12.58
CA ALA A 175 14.16 8.55 -13.27
C ALA A 175 13.62 9.67 -12.36
N GLY A 176 14.10 9.77 -11.11
CA GLY A 176 13.69 10.78 -10.13
C GLY A 176 12.30 10.56 -9.54
N ARG A 177 11.70 9.38 -9.73
CA ARG A 177 10.37 9.03 -9.20
C ARG A 177 10.48 8.29 -7.88
N LYS A 178 9.37 8.22 -7.15
CA LYS A 178 9.32 7.57 -5.82
C LYS A 178 8.74 6.18 -5.88
N VAL A 179 9.24 5.28 -5.04
CA VAL A 179 8.76 3.91 -4.93
C VAL A 179 7.99 3.74 -3.63
N ILE A 180 6.74 3.31 -3.75
CA ILE A 180 5.98 2.73 -2.63
C ILE A 180 6.24 1.23 -2.70
N LEU A 181 6.91 0.64 -1.70
CA LEU A 181 6.95 -0.82 -1.60
C LEU A 181 5.76 -1.27 -0.77
N SER A 182 4.94 -2.14 -1.35
CA SER A 182 3.67 -2.53 -0.77
C SER A 182 3.58 -4.02 -0.52
N HIS A 183 2.76 -4.40 0.46
CA HIS A 183 2.38 -5.78 0.74
C HIS A 183 0.93 -5.80 1.25
N HIS A 184 0.16 -6.76 0.77
CA HIS A 184 -1.24 -6.90 1.15
C HIS A 184 -1.54 -8.34 1.55
N ASP A 185 -2.10 -8.51 2.74
CA ASP A 185 -2.65 -9.78 3.21
C ASP A 185 -4.16 -9.65 3.31
N PHE A 186 -4.87 -10.28 2.36
CA PHE A 186 -6.33 -10.29 2.32
C PHE A 186 -6.95 -11.37 3.20
N ALA A 187 -6.13 -12.24 3.80
CA ALA A 187 -6.58 -13.36 4.59
C ALA A 187 -6.42 -13.11 6.08
N VAL A 188 -5.32 -12.51 6.54
CA VAL A 188 -5.01 -12.43 7.98
C VAL A 188 -4.39 -11.10 8.38
N THR A 189 -4.41 -10.83 9.69
CA THR A 189 -3.53 -9.85 10.33
C THR A 189 -2.36 -10.59 11.01
N PRO A 190 -1.12 -10.44 10.51
CA PRO A 190 0.07 -11.10 11.10
C PRO A 190 0.42 -10.55 12.49
N SER A 191 1.35 -11.20 13.21
CA SER A 191 1.82 -10.67 14.51
C SER A 191 2.46 -9.29 14.35
N VAL A 192 2.51 -8.52 15.45
CA VAL A 192 3.12 -7.19 15.47
C VAL A 192 4.57 -7.24 14.99
N GLU A 193 5.34 -8.23 15.46
CA GLU A 193 6.74 -8.43 15.12
C GLU A 193 6.92 -8.71 13.63
N LEU A 194 6.06 -9.54 13.05
CA LEU A 194 6.11 -9.86 11.63
C LEU A 194 5.74 -8.63 10.78
N MET A 195 4.71 -7.88 11.16
CA MET A 195 4.33 -6.65 10.46
C MET A 195 5.44 -5.59 10.51
N VAL A 196 6.05 -5.36 11.67
CA VAL A 196 7.22 -4.47 11.79
C VAL A 196 8.39 -5.00 10.96
N GLY A 197 8.63 -6.31 10.97
CA GLY A 197 9.66 -6.96 10.16
C GLY A 197 9.48 -6.73 8.66
N LEU A 198 8.27 -6.90 8.14
CA LEU A 198 7.92 -6.65 6.73
C LEU A 198 8.16 -5.19 6.35
N LEU A 199 7.73 -4.25 7.19
CA LEU A 199 7.92 -2.81 6.94
C LEU A 199 9.41 -2.41 6.97
N ARG A 200 10.20 -2.97 7.90
CA ARG A 200 11.65 -2.79 7.94
C ARG A 200 12.34 -3.40 6.73
N GLN A 201 11.86 -4.55 6.25
CA GLN A 201 12.36 -5.17 5.03
C GLN A 201 12.10 -4.25 3.82
N GLN A 202 10.91 -3.67 3.69
CA GLN A 202 10.62 -2.67 2.65
C GLN A 202 11.57 -1.46 2.74
N GLN A 203 11.87 -0.97 3.96
CA GLN A 203 12.86 0.11 4.12
C GLN A 203 14.25 -0.31 3.61
N ALA A 204 14.72 -1.49 3.99
CA ALA A 204 16.03 -2.03 3.59
C ALA A 204 16.11 -2.26 2.07
N LEU A 205 14.99 -2.61 1.44
CA LEU A 205 14.84 -2.74 -0.01
C LEU A 205 14.69 -1.39 -0.72
N GLY A 206 14.86 -0.27 -0.02
CA GLY A 206 14.95 1.06 -0.62
C GLY A 206 13.60 1.69 -0.97
N ALA A 207 12.51 1.32 -0.30
CA ALA A 207 11.25 2.03 -0.42
C ALA A 207 11.39 3.51 -0.05
N ASP A 208 10.77 4.41 -0.80
CA ASP A 208 10.56 5.80 -0.37
C ASP A 208 9.36 5.88 0.60
N ILE A 209 8.35 5.03 0.40
CA ILE A 209 7.22 4.83 1.31
C ILE A 209 7.02 3.34 1.56
N CYS A 210 6.93 2.94 2.82
CA CYS A 210 6.57 1.57 3.21
C CYS A 210 5.05 1.43 3.31
N LYS A 211 4.47 0.37 2.75
CA LYS A 211 3.02 0.15 2.73
C LYS A 211 2.63 -1.27 3.12
N LEU A 212 1.67 -1.39 4.03
CA LEU A 212 1.14 -2.68 4.50
C LEU A 212 -0.39 -2.59 4.66
N ALA A 213 -1.12 -3.50 4.02
CA ALA A 213 -2.55 -3.67 4.25
C ALA A 213 -2.85 -5.09 4.72
N VAL A 214 -3.69 -5.24 5.74
CA VAL A 214 -4.03 -6.56 6.33
C VAL A 214 -5.53 -6.69 6.54
N MET A 215 -6.03 -7.93 6.61
CA MET A 215 -7.44 -8.22 6.88
C MET A 215 -7.64 -8.56 8.37
N PRO A 216 -8.36 -7.71 9.14
CA PRO A 216 -8.72 -8.03 10.52
C PRO A 216 -9.93 -8.96 10.58
N HIS A 217 -9.93 -9.89 11.52
CA HIS A 217 -11.11 -10.71 11.86
C HIS A 217 -11.85 -10.20 13.09
N ASP A 218 -11.16 -9.45 13.96
CA ASP A 218 -11.73 -8.83 15.15
C ASP A 218 -11.00 -7.52 15.51
N THR A 219 -11.42 -6.87 16.59
CA THR A 219 -10.80 -5.63 17.06
C THR A 219 -9.38 -5.86 17.61
N GLY A 220 -9.05 -7.06 18.07
CA GLY A 220 -7.70 -7.43 18.47
C GLY A 220 -6.72 -7.35 17.30
N ASP A 221 -7.12 -7.83 16.12
CA ASP A 221 -6.36 -7.68 14.88
C ASP A 221 -6.13 -6.21 14.52
N LEU A 222 -7.16 -5.37 14.62
CA LEU A 222 -7.02 -3.93 14.42
C LEU A 222 -5.99 -3.33 15.39
N LEU A 223 -6.06 -3.67 16.68
CA LEU A 223 -5.11 -3.18 17.68
C LEU A 223 -3.68 -3.60 17.33
N ARG A 224 -3.46 -4.84 16.90
CA ARG A 224 -2.12 -5.32 16.47
C ARG A 224 -1.57 -4.50 15.31
N LEU A 225 -2.39 -4.15 14.33
CA LEU A 225 -1.93 -3.30 13.22
C LEU A 225 -1.57 -1.89 13.71
N LEU A 226 -2.42 -1.27 14.54
CA LEU A 226 -2.16 0.07 15.07
C LEU A 226 -0.89 0.10 15.91
N GLU A 227 -0.67 -0.94 16.73
CA GLU A 227 0.55 -1.14 17.51
C GLU A 227 1.78 -1.28 16.61
N ALA A 228 1.73 -2.14 15.59
CA ALA A 228 2.84 -2.29 14.63
C ALA A 228 3.15 -0.98 13.89
N THR A 229 2.12 -0.22 13.53
CA THR A 229 2.26 1.09 12.88
C THR A 229 3.01 2.07 13.78
N TRP A 230 2.60 2.16 15.05
CA TRP A 230 3.22 3.04 16.04
C TRP A 230 4.65 2.62 16.38
N ILE A 231 4.91 1.33 16.60
CA ILE A 231 6.26 0.80 16.83
C ILE A 231 7.16 1.14 15.65
N MET A 232 6.68 0.86 14.42
CA MET A 232 7.42 1.17 13.21
C MET A 232 7.75 2.66 13.13
N ARG A 233 6.75 3.54 13.35
CA ARG A 233 6.95 4.99 13.33
C ARG A 233 7.94 5.47 14.39
N ARG A 234 7.82 4.98 15.63
CA ARG A 234 8.63 5.41 16.79
C ARG A 234 10.08 4.94 16.70
N ASP A 235 10.29 3.68 16.36
CA ASP A 235 11.59 3.01 16.52
C ASP A 235 12.39 2.90 15.21
N HIS A 236 11.72 2.99 14.06
CA HIS A 236 12.33 2.67 12.76
C HIS A 236 11.98 3.65 11.63
N GLY A 237 10.95 4.48 11.79
CA GLY A 237 10.32 5.26 10.73
C GLY A 237 11.15 6.46 10.28
N ASP A 238 12.18 6.23 9.46
CA ASP A 238 13.00 7.30 8.87
C ASP A 238 12.38 7.92 7.60
N ARG A 239 11.23 7.41 7.17
CA ARG A 239 10.46 7.77 5.97
C ARG A 239 8.96 7.52 6.17
N PRO A 240 8.08 8.00 5.29
CA PRO A 240 6.64 7.83 5.45
C PRO A 240 6.20 6.37 5.42
N LEU A 241 5.17 6.07 6.19
CA LEU A 241 4.55 4.76 6.33
C LEU A 241 3.08 4.85 5.93
N VAL A 242 2.53 3.81 5.31
CA VAL A 242 1.11 3.71 4.96
C VAL A 242 0.59 2.34 5.41
N THR A 243 -0.11 2.30 6.52
CA THR A 243 -0.73 1.07 7.04
C THR A 243 -2.24 1.19 7.07
N MET A 244 -2.93 0.06 6.85
CA MET A 244 -4.38 0.00 7.00
C MET A 244 -4.88 -1.42 7.29
N ALA A 245 -5.88 -1.50 8.14
CA ALA A 245 -6.70 -2.68 8.33
C ALA A 245 -7.89 -2.55 7.37
N MET A 246 -8.14 -3.59 6.59
CA MET A 246 -9.23 -3.62 5.62
C MET A 246 -10.57 -3.94 6.28
N GLY A 247 -11.66 -3.80 5.52
CA GLY A 247 -13.01 -4.11 6.00
C GLY A 247 -13.56 -3.09 7.01
N GLY A 248 -14.80 -3.32 7.46
CA GLY A 248 -15.50 -2.39 8.36
C GLY A 248 -14.83 -2.25 9.73
N ILE A 249 -14.32 -3.37 10.28
CA ILE A 249 -13.55 -3.39 11.54
C ILE A 249 -12.32 -2.49 11.43
N GLY A 250 -11.65 -2.49 10.28
CA GLY A 250 -10.44 -1.72 10.04
C GLY A 250 -10.63 -0.22 9.86
N ALA A 251 -11.86 0.30 9.83
CA ALA A 251 -12.15 1.70 9.51
C ALA A 251 -11.36 2.70 10.39
N VAL A 252 -11.19 2.40 11.68
CA VAL A 252 -10.43 3.26 12.61
C VAL A 252 -8.98 3.47 12.15
N SER A 253 -8.33 2.44 11.58
CA SER A 253 -6.96 2.57 11.06
C SER A 253 -6.83 3.60 9.94
N ARG A 254 -7.93 3.87 9.20
CA ARG A 254 -7.99 4.88 8.15
C ARG A 254 -8.18 6.29 8.70
N LEU A 255 -8.73 6.42 9.90
CA LEU A 255 -9.07 7.70 10.53
C LEU A 255 -8.00 8.20 11.49
N ALA A 256 -7.20 7.29 12.07
CA ALA A 256 -6.25 7.60 13.14
C ALA A 256 -4.79 7.73 12.65
N GLY A 257 -4.59 7.97 11.35
CA GLY A 257 -3.26 7.92 10.73
C GLY A 257 -2.23 8.84 11.42
N GLU A 258 -2.59 10.07 11.76
CA GLU A 258 -1.69 11.04 12.41
C GLU A 258 -1.25 10.59 13.80
N ALA A 259 -2.15 9.95 14.56
CA ALA A 259 -1.85 9.48 15.92
C ALA A 259 -0.87 8.29 15.93
N PHE A 260 -0.96 7.38 14.95
CA PHE A 260 -0.14 6.15 14.92
C PHE A 260 1.02 6.19 13.92
N GLY A 261 0.98 7.08 12.92
CA GLY A 261 2.06 7.30 11.95
C GLY A 261 1.78 6.90 10.50
N SER A 262 0.53 6.63 10.12
CA SER A 262 0.14 6.37 8.72
C SER A 262 -0.06 7.68 7.95
N ALA A 263 0.74 7.89 6.92
CA ALA A 263 0.88 9.15 6.19
C ALA A 263 -0.16 9.36 5.09
N LEU A 264 -0.73 8.28 4.54
CA LEU A 264 -1.78 8.31 3.53
C LEU A 264 -2.97 7.47 4.00
N SER A 265 -4.18 7.91 3.69
CA SER A 265 -5.40 7.15 3.95
C SER A 265 -6.34 7.15 2.74
N PHE A 266 -6.79 5.95 2.37
CA PHE A 266 -7.61 5.73 1.18
C PHE A 266 -9.08 6.02 1.45
N GLY A 267 -9.63 6.97 0.68
CA GLY A 267 -11.06 7.27 0.60
C GLY A 267 -11.67 6.83 -0.73
N ALA A 268 -12.99 6.74 -0.77
CA ALA A 268 -13.75 6.38 -1.96
C ALA A 268 -14.58 7.56 -2.49
N LEU A 269 -14.85 7.54 -3.79
CA LEU A 269 -15.81 8.44 -4.45
C LEU A 269 -16.90 7.59 -5.15
N GLY A 270 -17.92 7.18 -4.43
CA GLY A 270 -18.82 6.12 -4.92
C GLY A 270 -18.23 4.76 -4.59
N ASP A 271 -17.96 3.93 -5.60
CA ASP A 271 -17.46 2.57 -5.38
C ASP A 271 -16.04 2.55 -4.78
N PRO A 272 -15.80 1.76 -3.72
CA PRO A 272 -14.50 1.68 -3.07
C PRO A 272 -13.52 0.77 -3.83
N SER A 273 -12.23 1.12 -3.84
CA SER A 273 -11.16 0.30 -4.45
C SER A 273 -10.66 -0.83 -3.55
N ALA A 274 -11.01 -0.80 -2.26
CA ALA A 274 -10.74 -1.84 -1.27
C ALA A 274 -11.81 -1.83 -0.15
N PRO A 275 -12.07 -2.96 0.53
CA PRO A 275 -13.08 -3.03 1.59
C PRO A 275 -12.82 -2.06 2.75
N GLY A 276 -13.89 -1.41 3.23
CA GLY A 276 -13.85 -0.50 4.38
C GLY A 276 -13.44 0.94 4.08
N GLN A 277 -13.33 1.34 2.81
CA GLN A 277 -13.14 2.76 2.47
C GLN A 277 -14.41 3.57 2.76
N VAL A 278 -14.23 4.72 3.39
CA VAL A 278 -15.28 5.72 3.61
C VAL A 278 -15.24 6.79 2.52
N LYS A 279 -16.31 7.60 2.40
CA LYS A 279 -16.34 8.70 1.42
C LYS A 279 -15.20 9.69 1.69
N VAL A 280 -14.50 10.13 0.65
CA VAL A 280 -13.30 10.97 0.80
C VAL A 280 -13.57 12.29 1.55
N ALA A 281 -14.74 12.91 1.37
CA ALA A 281 -15.12 14.11 2.11
C ALA A 281 -15.20 13.86 3.62
N GLN A 282 -15.87 12.78 4.04
CA GLN A 282 -15.97 12.41 5.46
C GLN A 282 -14.62 12.02 6.06
N LEU A 283 -13.76 11.36 5.26
CA LEU A 283 -12.39 11.07 5.65
C LEU A 283 -11.59 12.35 5.88
N ARG A 284 -11.65 13.29 4.93
CA ARG A 284 -10.96 14.58 4.99
C ARG A 284 -11.32 15.34 6.26
N ASP A 285 -12.62 15.44 6.56
CA ASP A 285 -13.14 16.14 7.74
C ASP A 285 -12.70 15.47 9.03
N THR A 286 -12.80 14.13 9.11
CA THR A 286 -12.37 13.38 10.29
C THR A 286 -10.88 13.55 10.56
N LEU A 287 -10.06 13.47 9.51
CA LEU A 287 -8.62 13.70 9.62
C LEU A 287 -8.30 15.14 10.07
N ALA A 288 -9.10 16.13 9.65
CA ALA A 288 -8.92 17.51 10.10
C ALA A 288 -9.26 17.68 11.59
N ILE A 289 -10.36 17.08 12.06
CA ILE A 289 -10.72 17.08 13.48
C ILE A 289 -9.60 16.48 14.35
N VAL A 290 -9.04 15.34 13.93
CA VAL A 290 -7.93 14.70 14.64
C VAL A 290 -6.69 15.59 14.63
N HIS A 291 -6.37 16.20 13.49
CA HIS A 291 -5.23 17.10 13.37
C HIS A 291 -5.32 18.31 14.30
N ASP A 292 -6.46 19.01 14.28
CA ASP A 292 -6.67 20.21 15.09
C ASP A 292 -6.58 19.88 16.59
N ALA A 293 -7.04 18.69 17.00
CA ALA A 293 -6.94 18.22 18.38
C ALA A 293 -5.51 17.80 18.80
N ILE A 294 -4.67 17.37 17.86
CA ILE A 294 -3.26 17.03 18.14
C ILE A 294 -2.36 18.27 18.11
N ALA A 295 -2.68 19.22 17.23
CA ALA A 295 -1.89 20.44 17.02
C ALA A 295 -2.21 21.57 18.01
N GLY A 296 -3.42 21.59 18.58
CA GLY A 296 -3.85 22.53 19.62
C GLY A 296 -3.36 22.17 21.01
#